data_AF-A0A3Q1FK88-F1
#
_entry.id   AF-A0A3Q1FK88-F1
#
_cell.length_a   1.000
_cell.length_b   1.000
_cell.length_c   1.000
_cell.angle_alpha   90.00
_cell.angle_beta   90.00
_cell.angle_gamma   90.00
#
_symmetry.space_group_name_H-M   'P 1'
#
loop_
_entity.id
_entity.type
_entity.pdbx_description
1 polymer ?
#
loop_
_entity_poly.entity_id
_entity_poly.type
_entity_poly.pdbx_seq_one_letter_code
_entity_poly.pdbx_strand_id
1 'polypeptide(L)'
;MVKTEDLASMADGWREVFERSRLVPPPSQTVRLAGENHLSQSQGFQLNLSRVTAPHLSQDMSIGEQDVMYQLRVTLFDRNHQNFFGKTWRSSPQKMKNNKIAFNEVLYFYTSLLLPSTVMVLELVSLPPRPDGSHQALGRGFTVLELFTNKPEIPATDGDRRLNLHHGSPRGLLHPLLKDTVDRKNRFLYTLSKYLLGVLILGVC
;
A
#
# COMPACT_ATOMS: atom_id res chain seq x y z
N MET A 1 -29.74 -38.19 -6.67
CA MET A 1 -28.41 -38.28 -6.04
C MET A 1 -27.65 -37.02 -6.44
N VAL A 2 -27.68 -35.98 -5.62
CA VAL A 2 -26.92 -34.74 -5.88
C VAL A 2 -25.46 -35.04 -5.54
N LYS A 3 -24.55 -34.79 -6.49
CA LYS A 3 -23.13 -35.07 -6.35
C LYS A 3 -22.54 -34.29 -5.18
N THR A 4 -21.95 -35.01 -4.24
CA THR A 4 -21.28 -34.51 -3.05
C THR A 4 -19.99 -33.71 -3.35
N GLU A 5 -19.61 -33.59 -4.63
CA GLU A 5 -18.41 -32.89 -5.10
C GLU A 5 -18.56 -31.35 -5.09
N ASP A 6 -19.78 -30.81 -5.18
CA ASP A 6 -20.01 -29.35 -5.25
C ASP A 6 -19.93 -28.63 -3.90
N LEU A 7 -20.06 -29.34 -2.77
CA LEU A 7 -20.03 -28.73 -1.43
C LEU A 7 -18.61 -28.47 -0.92
N ALA A 8 -17.63 -29.28 -1.32
CA ALA A 8 -16.23 -29.11 -0.92
C ALA A 8 -15.59 -27.87 -1.58
N SER A 9 -15.92 -27.63 -2.86
CA SER A 9 -15.46 -26.46 -3.64
C SER A 9 -15.87 -25.12 -3.03
N MET A 10 -17.08 -25.02 -2.45
CA MET A 10 -17.53 -23.79 -1.78
C MET A 10 -16.81 -23.53 -0.45
N ALA A 11 -16.41 -24.58 0.28
CA ALA A 11 -15.74 -24.44 1.57
C ALA A 11 -14.31 -23.87 1.43
N ASP A 12 -13.63 -24.17 0.34
CA ASP A 12 -12.25 -23.74 0.09
C ASP A 12 -12.14 -22.26 -0.36
N GLY A 13 -13.21 -21.67 -0.90
CA GLY A 13 -13.22 -20.27 -1.35
C GLY A 13 -13.41 -19.22 -0.24
N TRP A 14 -13.99 -19.58 0.91
CA TRP A 14 -14.35 -18.59 1.96
C TRP A 14 -13.15 -17.87 2.56
N ARG A 15 -12.00 -18.54 2.71
CA ARG A 15 -10.76 -17.90 3.19
C ARG A 15 -10.30 -16.81 2.24
N GLU A 16 -10.34 -17.09 0.95
CA GLU A 16 -9.97 -16.10 -0.07
C GLU A 16 -10.96 -14.93 -0.08
N VAL A 17 -12.25 -15.21 -0.01
CA VAL A 17 -13.30 -14.17 0.09
C VAL A 17 -13.12 -13.32 1.34
N PHE A 18 -12.85 -13.92 2.49
CA PHE A 18 -12.60 -13.23 3.76
C PHE A 18 -11.36 -12.34 3.66
N GLU A 19 -10.23 -12.88 3.18
CA GLU A 19 -9.00 -12.12 2.99
C GLU A 19 -9.16 -10.98 1.98
N ARG A 20 -9.97 -11.19 0.93
CA ARG A 20 -10.32 -10.14 -0.06
C ARG A 20 -11.31 -9.12 0.48
N SER A 21 -12.11 -9.46 1.49
CA SER A 21 -13.23 -8.62 1.97
C SER A 21 -12.99 -8.05 3.37
N ARG A 22 -11.85 -8.36 3.99
CA ARG A 22 -11.49 -7.86 5.31
C ARG A 22 -11.40 -6.33 5.29
N LEU A 23 -12.30 -5.70 6.04
CA LEU A 23 -12.34 -4.27 6.25
C LEU A 23 -12.14 -4.02 7.74
N VAL A 24 -11.07 -3.31 8.09
CA VAL A 24 -10.85 -2.85 9.48
C VAL A 24 -11.46 -1.46 9.60
N PRO A 25 -12.38 -1.21 10.55
CA PRO A 25 -12.95 0.13 10.71
C PRO A 25 -11.85 1.12 11.15
N PRO A 26 -11.96 2.41 10.77
CA PRO A 26 -11.08 3.44 11.31
C PRO A 26 -11.27 3.59 12.83
N PRO A 27 -10.26 4.08 13.57
CA PRO A 27 -10.42 4.33 15.00
C PRO A 27 -11.54 5.34 15.27
N SER A 28 -12.40 5.05 16.26
CA SER A 28 -13.58 5.88 16.56
C SER A 28 -13.22 7.32 16.94
N GLN A 29 -12.09 7.50 17.62
CA GLN A 29 -11.52 8.81 17.97
C GLN A 29 -11.18 9.62 16.73
N THR A 30 -10.63 8.98 15.70
CA THR A 30 -10.32 9.60 14.39
C THR A 30 -11.58 10.06 13.67
N VAL A 31 -12.62 9.22 13.67
CA VAL A 31 -13.91 9.56 13.04
C VAL A 31 -14.54 10.77 13.73
N ARG A 32 -14.53 10.78 15.06
CA ARG A 32 -15.03 11.92 15.85
C ARG A 32 -14.26 13.20 15.57
N LEU A 33 -12.93 13.12 15.59
CA LEU A 33 -12.05 14.26 15.31
C LEU A 33 -12.29 14.82 13.89
N ALA A 34 -12.48 13.95 12.90
CA ALA A 34 -12.82 14.39 11.54
C ALA A 34 -14.17 15.11 11.49
N GLY A 35 -15.17 14.62 12.24
CA GLY A 35 -16.48 15.26 12.38
C GLY A 35 -16.39 16.64 13.04
N GLU A 36 -15.69 16.74 14.17
CA GLU A 36 -15.50 17.99 14.94
C GLU A 36 -14.76 19.06 14.12
N ASN A 37 -13.80 18.67 13.30
CA ASN A 37 -13.05 19.59 12.44
C ASN A 37 -13.73 19.87 11.07
N HIS A 38 -14.96 19.39 10.86
CA HIS A 38 -15.66 19.47 9.56
C HIS A 38 -14.89 18.86 8.38
N LEU A 39 -13.99 17.92 8.66
CA LEU A 39 -13.17 17.17 7.71
C LEU A 39 -13.81 15.81 7.34
N SER A 40 -15.13 15.70 7.54
CA SER A 40 -15.93 14.48 7.37
C SER A 40 -16.64 14.37 6.01
N GLN A 41 -16.47 15.37 5.13
CA GLN A 41 -17.03 15.29 3.79
C GLN A 41 -16.30 14.20 3.00
N SER A 42 -17.03 13.20 2.52
CA SER A 42 -16.44 12.13 1.70
C SER A 42 -15.88 12.71 0.41
N GLN A 43 -14.62 12.40 0.13
CA GLN A 43 -13.95 12.81 -1.10
C GLN A 43 -13.34 11.60 -1.79
N GLY A 44 -13.39 11.63 -3.13
CA GLY A 44 -12.76 10.64 -3.99
C GLY A 44 -11.35 11.06 -4.36
N PHE A 45 -10.46 10.08 -4.43
CA PHE A 45 -9.06 10.26 -4.75
C PHE A 45 -8.62 9.21 -5.76
N GLN A 46 -7.61 9.58 -6.56
CA GLN A 46 -7.00 8.71 -7.55
C GLN A 46 -5.49 8.73 -7.38
N LEU A 47 -4.89 7.54 -7.30
CA LEU A 47 -3.43 7.36 -7.24
C LEU A 47 -2.98 6.49 -8.41
N ASN A 48 -2.04 6.99 -9.22
CA ASN A 48 -1.45 6.23 -10.33
C ASN A 48 -0.12 5.60 -9.87
N LEU A 49 -0.06 4.27 -9.88
CA LEU A 49 1.09 3.47 -9.48
C LEU A 49 1.76 2.90 -10.73
N SER A 50 2.82 3.55 -11.18
CA SER A 50 3.45 3.22 -12.46
C SER A 50 4.42 2.05 -12.35
N ARG A 51 5.55 2.25 -11.67
CA ARG A 51 6.63 1.28 -11.60
C ARG A 51 7.44 1.41 -10.31
N VAL A 52 8.02 0.30 -9.90
CA VAL A 52 9.07 0.23 -8.90
C VAL A 52 10.42 0.02 -9.60
N THR A 53 11.45 0.76 -9.20
CA THR A 53 12.84 0.48 -9.56
C THR A 53 13.57 -0.05 -8.34
N ALA A 54 14.09 -1.28 -8.41
CA ALA A 54 14.64 -1.99 -7.27
C ALA A 54 15.97 -2.67 -7.64
N PRO A 55 17.05 -1.90 -7.83
CA PRO A 55 18.35 -2.44 -8.26
C PRO A 55 18.94 -3.46 -7.29
N HIS A 56 18.68 -3.30 -5.99
CA HIS A 56 19.18 -4.21 -4.94
C HIS A 56 18.48 -5.58 -4.95
N LEU A 57 17.18 -5.63 -5.29
CA LEU A 57 16.44 -6.90 -5.32
C LEU A 57 16.94 -7.85 -6.42
N SER A 58 17.60 -7.31 -7.45
CA SER A 58 18.16 -8.12 -8.54
C SER A 58 19.51 -8.74 -8.20
N GLN A 59 20.20 -8.25 -7.15
CA GLN A 59 21.45 -8.84 -6.67
C GLN A 59 21.21 -10.07 -5.78
N ASP A 60 20.04 -10.13 -5.13
CA ASP A 60 19.63 -11.25 -4.26
C ASP A 60 19.05 -12.44 -5.04
N MET A 61 18.74 -12.28 -6.34
CA MET A 61 18.18 -13.34 -7.19
C MET A 61 19.23 -14.39 -7.54
N SER A 62 19.36 -15.40 -6.69
CA SER A 62 20.00 -16.67 -7.06
C SER A 62 19.19 -17.40 -8.15
N ILE A 63 19.80 -18.43 -8.77
CA ILE A 63 19.27 -19.21 -9.92
C ILE A 63 17.84 -19.77 -9.69
N GLY A 64 17.32 -19.79 -8.46
CA GLY A 64 15.96 -20.23 -8.11
C GLY A 64 14.85 -19.16 -8.06
N GLU A 65 15.15 -17.86 -8.18
CA GLU A 65 14.15 -16.78 -8.01
C GLU A 65 13.56 -16.21 -9.33
N GLN A 66 13.83 -16.82 -10.49
CA GLN A 66 13.36 -16.32 -11.79
C GLN A 66 11.83 -16.26 -11.96
N ASP A 67 11.08 -16.95 -11.11
CA ASP A 67 9.61 -16.98 -11.14
C ASP A 67 8.94 -16.24 -9.97
N VAL A 68 9.70 -15.42 -9.24
CA VAL A 68 9.13 -14.56 -8.19
C VAL A 68 8.27 -13.46 -8.81
N MET A 69 7.01 -13.39 -8.36
CA MET A 69 6.10 -12.30 -8.69
C MET A 69 6.15 -11.23 -7.62
N TYR A 70 5.77 -9.99 -7.96
CA TYR A 70 5.74 -8.86 -7.04
C TYR A 70 4.37 -8.20 -7.03
N GLN A 71 3.95 -7.71 -5.86
CA GLN A 71 2.66 -7.07 -5.66
C GLN A 71 2.84 -5.79 -4.83
N LEU A 72 2.15 -4.72 -5.20
CA LEU A 72 1.95 -3.57 -4.33
C LEU A 72 0.74 -3.78 -3.43
N ARG A 73 0.90 -3.39 -2.17
CA ARG A 73 -0.19 -3.36 -1.19
C ARG A 73 -0.32 -1.96 -0.66
N VAL A 74 -1.55 -1.49 -0.56
CA VAL A 74 -1.86 -0.14 -0.11
C VAL A 74 -2.87 -0.21 1.01
N THR A 75 -2.50 0.32 2.18
CA THR A 75 -3.35 0.30 3.38
C THR A 75 -3.34 1.68 4.03
N LEU A 76 -4.46 2.09 4.63
CA LEU A 76 -4.50 3.32 5.42
C LEU A 76 -3.94 3.08 6.81
N PHE A 77 -3.28 4.09 7.34
CA PHE A 77 -2.70 4.09 8.67
C PHE A 77 -3.00 5.40 9.38
N ASP A 78 -3.40 5.31 10.64
CA ASP A 78 -3.57 6.46 11.51
C ASP A 78 -2.32 6.62 12.37
N ARG A 79 -1.57 7.71 12.17
CA ARG A 79 -0.36 8.02 12.94
C ARG A 79 -0.64 8.29 14.42
N ASN A 80 -1.76 8.91 14.75
CA ASN A 80 -2.10 9.29 16.12
C ASN A 80 -2.44 8.05 16.95
N HIS A 81 -3.18 7.13 16.36
CA HIS A 81 -3.64 5.90 17.03
C HIS A 81 -2.77 4.67 16.73
N GLN A 82 -1.77 4.83 15.87
CA GLN A 82 -0.84 3.79 15.42
C GLN A 82 -1.55 2.53 14.92
N ASN A 83 -2.59 2.71 14.10
CA ASN A 83 -3.42 1.61 13.65
C ASN A 83 -3.58 1.60 12.13
N PHE A 84 -3.41 0.42 11.53
CA PHE A 84 -3.85 0.18 10.16
C PHE A 84 -5.36 0.03 10.13
N PHE A 85 -6.00 0.62 9.13
CA PHE A 85 -7.44 0.53 8.96
C PHE A 85 -7.82 0.52 7.47
N GLY A 86 -9.11 0.31 7.23
CA GLY A 86 -9.68 0.14 5.91
C GLY A 86 -9.40 -1.24 5.32
N LYS A 87 -9.52 -1.29 4.00
CA LYS A 87 -9.23 -2.47 3.19
C LYS A 87 -7.85 -2.29 2.58
N THR A 88 -7.00 -3.31 2.69
CA THR A 88 -5.74 -3.32 1.94
C THR A 88 -6.03 -3.58 0.48
N TRP A 89 -5.78 -2.59 -0.38
CA TRP A 89 -5.78 -2.78 -1.81
C TRP A 89 -4.53 -3.57 -2.22
N ARG A 90 -4.68 -4.46 -3.20
CA ARG A 90 -3.62 -5.33 -3.70
C ARG A 90 -3.58 -5.20 -5.22
N SER A 91 -2.38 -4.92 -5.72
CA SER A 91 -2.07 -4.86 -7.14
C SER A 91 -2.14 -6.25 -7.77
N SER A 92 -2.28 -6.30 -9.09
CA SER A 92 -2.02 -7.53 -9.84
C SER A 92 -0.54 -7.94 -9.66
N PRO A 93 -0.23 -9.24 -9.48
CA PRO A 93 1.16 -9.68 -9.41
C PRO A 93 1.91 -9.41 -10.73
N GLN A 94 3.13 -8.89 -10.65
CA GLN A 94 3.96 -8.51 -11.78
C GLN A 94 5.37 -9.11 -11.70
N LYS A 95 5.98 -9.42 -12.85
CA LYS A 95 7.37 -9.84 -12.92
C LYS A 95 8.32 -8.65 -12.94
N MET A 96 9.51 -8.84 -12.39
CA MET A 96 10.60 -7.88 -12.53
C MET A 96 11.31 -8.08 -13.87
N LYS A 97 11.63 -6.98 -14.56
CA LYS A 97 12.43 -6.95 -15.79
C LYS A 97 13.43 -5.80 -15.71
N ASN A 98 14.71 -6.07 -15.91
CA ASN A 98 15.79 -5.06 -15.88
C ASN A 98 15.71 -4.14 -14.65
N ASN A 99 15.64 -4.77 -13.47
CA ASN A 99 15.55 -4.13 -12.16
C ASN A 99 14.30 -3.23 -11.96
N LYS A 100 13.27 -3.40 -12.80
CA LYS A 100 12.03 -2.62 -12.77
C LYS A 100 10.82 -3.55 -12.72
N ILE A 101 9.79 -3.13 -11.99
CA ILE A 101 8.50 -3.81 -11.93
C ILE A 101 7.46 -2.79 -12.40
N ALA A 102 6.79 -3.06 -13.51
CA ALA A 102 5.75 -2.18 -14.06
C ALA A 102 4.38 -2.66 -13.57
N PHE A 103 3.72 -1.84 -12.76
CA PHE A 103 2.37 -2.11 -12.27
C PHE A 103 1.33 -1.44 -13.17
N ASN A 104 1.52 -0.15 -13.48
CA ASN A 104 0.61 0.66 -14.29
C ASN A 104 -0.85 0.56 -13.81
N GLU A 105 -1.06 0.49 -12.50
CA GLU A 105 -2.38 0.36 -11.90
C GLU A 105 -2.83 1.68 -11.29
N VAL A 106 -4.13 1.94 -11.36
CA VAL A 106 -4.75 3.13 -10.77
C VAL A 106 -5.60 2.70 -9.59
N LEU A 107 -5.29 3.24 -8.41
CA LEU A 107 -6.07 3.06 -7.20
C LEU A 107 -7.06 4.22 -7.05
N TYR A 108 -8.35 3.91 -7.06
CA TYR A 108 -9.40 4.82 -6.68
C TYR A 108 -9.86 4.52 -5.26
N PHE A 109 -9.98 5.54 -4.42
CA PHE A 109 -10.52 5.37 -3.08
C PHE A 109 -11.33 6.58 -2.65
N TYR A 110 -12.29 6.33 -1.77
CA TYR A 110 -13.13 7.37 -1.16
C TYR A 110 -12.93 7.33 0.34
N THR A 111 -12.83 8.50 0.97
CA THR A 111 -12.72 8.60 2.42
C THR A 111 -13.31 9.90 2.93
N SER A 112 -13.95 9.84 4.09
CA SER A 112 -14.37 10.98 4.90
C SER A 112 -13.35 11.33 5.99
N LEU A 113 -12.17 10.70 6.01
CA LEU A 113 -11.15 10.94 7.03
C LEU A 113 -10.02 11.79 6.46
N LEU A 114 -10.28 13.07 6.27
CA LEU A 114 -9.36 14.04 5.65
C LEU A 114 -8.36 14.65 6.65
N LEU A 115 -7.99 13.89 7.68
CA LEU A 115 -7.10 14.33 8.75
C LEU A 115 -5.63 14.12 8.34
N PRO A 116 -4.70 15.05 8.63
CA PRO A 116 -3.28 14.86 8.34
C PRO A 116 -2.63 13.64 9.00
N SER A 117 -3.20 13.12 10.08
CA SER A 117 -2.77 11.88 10.72
C SER A 117 -3.11 10.63 9.91
N THR A 118 -4.08 10.72 8.99
CA THR A 118 -4.44 9.66 8.06
C THR A 118 -3.44 9.65 6.89
N VAL A 119 -2.64 8.60 6.84
CA VAL A 119 -1.65 8.39 5.79
C VAL A 119 -1.90 7.08 5.05
N MET A 120 -1.31 6.97 3.88
CA MET A 120 -1.33 5.74 3.08
C MET A 120 0.02 5.06 3.14
N VAL A 121 0.03 3.77 3.42
CA VAL A 121 1.23 2.95 3.46
C VAL A 121 1.27 2.07 2.24
N LEU A 122 2.31 2.24 1.43
CA LEU A 122 2.55 1.44 0.23
C LEU A 122 3.66 0.43 0.55
N GLU A 123 3.35 -0.85 0.44
CA GLU A 123 4.27 -1.96 0.67
C GLU A 123 4.52 -2.72 -0.64
N LEU A 124 5.78 -2.98 -0.94
CA LEU A 124 6.19 -3.93 -1.97
C LEU A 124 6.34 -5.31 -1.36
N VAL A 125 5.69 -6.30 -1.95
CA VAL A 125 5.70 -7.68 -1.50
C VAL A 125 6.19 -8.58 -2.64
N SER A 126 7.07 -9.53 -2.35
CA SER A 126 7.39 -10.64 -3.25
C SER A 126 6.51 -11.85 -2.95
N LEU A 127 6.14 -12.56 -4.00
CA LEU A 127 5.30 -13.74 -4.02
C LEU A 127 6.12 -14.88 -4.68
N PRO A 128 7.05 -15.51 -3.95
CA PRO A 128 7.75 -16.69 -4.44
C PRO A 128 6.76 -17.81 -4.79
N PRO A 129 7.05 -18.59 -5.84
CA PRO A 129 6.26 -19.78 -6.16
C PRO A 129 6.45 -20.81 -5.04
N ARG A 130 5.37 -21.49 -4.66
CA ARG A 130 5.46 -22.67 -3.80
C ARG A 130 5.00 -23.91 -4.56
N PRO A 131 5.54 -25.10 -4.24
CA PRO A 131 5.15 -26.35 -4.91
C PRO A 131 3.67 -26.68 -4.80
N ASP A 132 2.99 -26.17 -3.76
CA ASP A 132 1.56 -26.35 -3.50
C ASP A 132 0.67 -25.35 -4.27
N GLY A 133 1.26 -24.50 -5.12
CA GLY A 133 0.54 -23.46 -5.86
C GLY A 133 0.16 -22.23 -5.01
N SER A 134 0.48 -22.22 -3.72
CA SER A 134 0.27 -21.06 -2.86
C SER A 134 1.43 -20.05 -2.99
N HIS A 135 1.24 -18.84 -2.48
CA HIS A 135 2.29 -17.83 -2.40
C HIS A 135 2.45 -17.33 -0.97
N GLN A 136 3.67 -17.38 -0.43
CA GLN A 136 3.97 -16.69 0.82
C GLN A 136 4.43 -15.27 0.53
N ALA A 137 3.60 -14.31 0.88
CA ALA A 137 3.92 -12.90 0.80
C ALA A 137 5.08 -12.52 1.74
N LEU A 138 6.18 -12.02 1.16
CA LEU A 138 7.33 -11.47 1.90
C LEU A 138 7.48 -9.98 1.61
N GLY A 139 7.50 -9.15 2.65
CA GLY A 139 7.72 -7.71 2.51
C GLY A 139 9.14 -7.40 2.03
N ARG A 140 9.28 -6.56 1.00
CA ARG A 140 10.56 -6.13 0.42
C ARG A 140 10.88 -4.67 0.69
N GLY A 141 9.87 -3.90 1.08
CA GLY A 141 10.03 -2.54 1.55
C GLY A 141 8.70 -1.80 1.57
N PHE A 142 8.67 -0.64 2.20
CA PHE A 142 7.47 0.16 2.27
C PHE A 142 7.78 1.66 2.32
N THR A 143 6.78 2.48 2.00
CA THR A 143 6.84 3.93 2.15
C THR A 143 5.51 4.46 2.67
N VAL A 144 5.53 5.68 3.17
CA VAL A 144 4.37 6.36 3.74
C VAL A 144 4.09 7.61 2.93
N LEU A 145 2.85 7.72 2.46
CA LEU A 145 2.34 8.84 1.66
C LEU A 145 1.37 9.66 2.52
N GLU A 146 1.70 10.93 2.74
CA GLU A 146 0.80 11.87 3.40
C GLU A 146 -0.30 12.32 2.42
N LEU A 147 -1.55 12.01 2.75
CA LEU A 147 -2.68 12.27 1.85
C LEU A 147 -3.23 13.70 1.99
N PHE A 148 -3.23 14.21 3.23
CA PHE A 148 -3.88 15.44 3.61
C PHE A 148 -2.87 16.33 4.34
N THR A 149 -2.44 17.43 3.74
CA THR A 149 -1.46 18.34 4.33
C THR A 149 -2.09 19.70 4.61
N ASN A 150 -1.68 20.31 5.72
CA ASN A 150 -2.08 21.67 6.10
C ASN A 150 -1.19 22.74 5.45
N LYS A 151 -0.16 22.36 4.67
CA LYS A 151 0.79 23.29 4.05
C LYS A 151 0.48 23.49 2.56
N PRO A 152 0.55 24.72 2.05
CA PRO A 152 0.41 24.99 0.62
C PRO A 152 1.52 24.27 -0.17
N GLU A 153 1.13 23.63 -1.27
CA GLU A 153 2.00 22.84 -2.15
C GLU A 153 3.09 23.70 -2.81
N ILE A 154 4.28 23.12 -2.97
CA ILE A 154 5.18 23.49 -4.07
C ILE A 154 4.71 22.63 -5.25
N PRO A 155 4.33 23.21 -6.40
CA PRO A 155 3.91 22.43 -7.55
C PRO A 155 5.09 21.57 -8.03
N ALA A 156 4.98 20.27 -7.81
CA ALA A 156 5.92 19.31 -8.37
C ALA A 156 5.74 19.29 -9.89
N THR A 157 6.83 19.54 -10.62
CA THR A 157 6.90 19.40 -12.06
C THR A 157 6.49 17.99 -12.49
N ASP A 158 5.69 17.92 -13.55
CA ASP A 158 5.24 16.68 -14.16
C ASP A 158 6.44 15.76 -14.44
N GLY A 159 6.41 14.55 -13.86
CA GLY A 159 7.47 13.54 -14.02
C GLY A 159 8.43 13.30 -12.84
N ASP A 160 8.47 14.15 -11.80
CA ASP A 160 9.48 14.03 -10.71
C ASP A 160 8.97 13.38 -9.40
N ARG A 161 7.79 12.76 -9.42
CA ARG A 161 7.17 12.18 -8.21
C ARG A 161 7.72 10.79 -7.90
N ARG A 162 8.96 10.73 -7.40
CA ARG A 162 9.59 9.50 -6.94
C ARG A 162 9.48 9.33 -5.43
N LEU A 163 8.88 8.23 -4.97
CA LEU A 163 8.91 7.82 -3.56
C LEU A 163 9.98 6.78 -3.34
N ASN A 164 10.69 6.89 -2.22
CA ASN A 164 11.63 5.86 -1.81
C ASN A 164 10.99 4.85 -0.86
N LEU A 165 11.22 3.57 -1.13
CA LEU A 165 10.86 2.45 -0.28
C LEU A 165 11.97 2.22 0.73
N HIS A 166 11.60 2.16 1.99
CA HIS A 166 12.47 1.75 3.08
C HIS A 166 12.49 0.24 3.18
N HIS A 167 13.66 -0.31 3.49
CA HIS A 167 13.78 -1.72 3.80
C HIS A 167 12.97 -2.08 5.06
N GLY A 168 12.39 -3.28 5.09
CA GLY A 168 11.61 -3.78 6.21
C GLY A 168 10.10 -3.83 5.94
N SER A 169 9.34 -4.06 7.02
CA SER A 169 7.89 -4.24 6.97
C SER A 169 7.16 -3.02 7.54
N PRO A 170 5.98 -2.66 6.99
CA PRO A 170 5.08 -1.66 7.58
C PRO A 170 4.77 -1.86 9.07
N ARG A 171 4.91 -3.10 9.58
CA ARG A 171 4.78 -3.42 11.01
C ARG A 171 5.75 -2.63 11.88
N GLY A 172 6.87 -2.14 11.33
CA GLY A 172 7.79 -1.24 12.02
C GLY A 172 7.14 0.09 12.46
N LEU A 173 6.06 0.54 11.80
CA LEU A 173 5.28 1.71 12.21
C LEU A 173 4.58 1.52 13.56
N LEU A 174 4.36 0.26 13.97
CA LEU A 174 3.76 -0.09 15.25
C LEU A 174 4.81 -0.22 16.36
N HIS A 175 6.10 -0.18 16.02
CA HIS A 175 7.16 -0.44 16.96
C HIS A 175 7.49 0.83 17.78
N PRO A 176 7.35 0.84 19.12
CA PRO A 176 7.51 2.04 19.94
C PRO A 176 8.88 2.72 19.80
N LEU A 177 9.95 1.95 19.54
CA LEU A 177 11.33 2.47 19.41
C LEU A 177 11.69 2.98 18.00
N LEU A 178 10.86 2.70 16.98
CA LEU A 178 11.06 3.20 15.61
C LEU A 178 10.19 4.44 15.29
N LYS A 179 9.42 4.89 16.28
CA LYS A 179 8.48 6.01 16.21
C LYS A 179 9.16 7.32 15.76
N ASP A 180 10.31 7.64 16.35
CA ASP A 180 10.99 8.93 16.10
C ASP A 180 11.86 8.95 14.84
N THR A 181 12.27 7.78 14.33
CA THR A 181 13.12 7.67 13.14
C THR A 181 12.32 7.80 11.85
N VAL A 182 11.09 7.29 11.84
CA VAL A 182 10.12 7.43 10.75
C VAL A 182 9.63 8.88 10.68
N ASP A 183 9.24 9.49 11.80
CA ASP A 183 8.70 10.86 11.82
C ASP A 183 9.73 11.96 11.42
N ARG A 184 11.02 11.79 11.74
CA ARG A 184 12.05 12.80 11.39
C ARG A 184 12.54 12.72 9.95
N LYS A 185 12.53 11.55 9.32
CA LYS A 185 13.07 11.34 7.95
C LYS A 185 12.00 11.20 6.86
N ASN A 186 10.72 10.97 7.19
CA ASN A 186 9.69 10.63 6.20
C ASN A 186 8.81 11.80 5.74
N ARG A 187 9.36 13.01 5.62
CA ARG A 187 8.68 14.11 4.92
C ARG A 187 8.77 13.89 3.41
N PHE A 188 7.95 12.99 2.90
CA PHE A 188 7.63 12.91 1.48
C PHE A 188 6.25 13.52 1.29
N LEU A 189 6.25 14.84 1.05
CA LEU A 189 5.06 15.62 0.73
C LEU A 189 4.61 15.23 -0.68
N TYR A 190 3.53 14.45 -0.79
CA TYR A 190 2.87 14.28 -2.08
C TYR A 190 1.37 14.31 -1.87
N THR A 191 0.80 15.48 -2.09
CA THR A 191 -0.64 15.67 -2.08
C THR A 191 -1.29 14.95 -3.26
N LEU A 192 -2.38 14.26 -2.96
CA LEU A 192 -3.37 13.86 -3.95
C LEU A 192 -4.24 15.08 -4.26
N SER A 193 -3.84 15.87 -5.25
CA SER A 193 -4.71 16.93 -5.77
C SER A 193 -5.91 16.28 -6.49
N LYS A 194 -7.10 16.87 -6.30
CA LYS A 194 -8.42 16.41 -6.78
C LYS A 194 -8.51 16.15 -8.30
N TYR A 195 -7.49 16.52 -9.07
CA TYR A 195 -7.45 16.36 -10.54
C TYR A 195 -6.07 16.08 -11.14
N LEU A 196 -5.08 15.60 -10.37
CA LEU A 196 -3.73 15.45 -10.92
C LEU A 196 -3.43 14.04 -11.45
N LEU A 197 -3.17 13.97 -12.76
CA LEU A 197 -2.63 12.82 -13.50
C LEU A 197 -1.15 12.58 -13.12
N GLY A 198 -0.86 12.37 -11.84
CA GLY A 198 0.52 12.20 -11.35
C GLY A 198 0.95 10.75 -11.38
N VAL A 199 1.88 10.39 -12.28
CA VAL A 199 2.55 9.09 -12.33
C VAL A 199 3.48 8.95 -11.12
N LEU A 200 3.18 8.06 -10.19
CA LEU A 200 4.05 7.79 -9.04
C LEU A 200 5.10 6.74 -9.42
N ILE A 201 6.38 7.07 -9.29
CA ILE A 201 7.50 6.14 -9.48
C ILE A 201 8.03 5.75 -8.10
N LEU A 202 8.09 4.46 -7.78
CA LEU A 202 8.68 3.99 -6.54
C LEU A 202 10.15 3.60 -6.78
N GLY A 203 11.06 3.94 -5.87
CA GLY A 203 12.47 3.51 -5.90
C GLY A 203 12.84 2.86 -4.57
N VAL A 204 13.64 1.79 -4.56
CA VAL A 204 14.22 1.26 -3.30
C VAL A 204 15.56 1.96 -3.05
N CYS A 205 15.76 2.47 -1.83
CA CYS A 205 17.03 3.04 -1.37
C CYS A 205 17.87 2.02 -0.60
#